data_AF-A0A6M1ZWY7-F1
#
_entry.id   AF-A0A6M1ZWY7-F1
#
_cell.length_a   1.000
_cell.length_b   1.000
_cell.length_c   1.000
_cell.angle_alpha   90.00
_cell.angle_beta   90.00
_cell.angle_gamma   90.00
#
_symmetry.space_group_name_H-M   'P 1'
#
loop_
_entity.id
_entity.type
_entity.pdbx_description
1 polymer ?
#
loop_
_entity_poly.entity_id
_entity_poly.type
_entity_poly.pdbx_seq_one_letter_code
_entity_poly.pdbx_strand_id
1 'polypeptide(L)'
;MFRQTLLLLILITGSVNAEYLSNLHQYGDGLNIEGGVIPKRVLKPDQIWVNFGFVLDRPFHNQTDLDEITMVNPYVLKESSLPDYNEPQTVLVQAQVLRYYLTQFEKPKNIRVHVHRNSSGPAHLDLIERIIETCLWDLEPMRIGERAYKIADNLVTLSHGAMTHFDFEDADIVISISLYAGIHTDWESGTPIVPEEFIPLDLHSMLLVTSATFSSKNHLLQVLPDIVKLQSLEIIDTINREFSSPNLTKEHLKASPLEVDDFMKSRIFQANGMFYPKKLSQRIEVH
;
A
#
# COMPACT_ATOMS: atom_id res chain seq x y z
N MET A 1 17.57 3.08 -22.80
CA MET A 1 18.48 2.16 -23.52
C MET A 1 18.94 0.97 -22.67
N PHE A 2 19.46 1.15 -21.45
CA PHE A 2 19.91 0.00 -20.60
C PHE A 2 18.81 -0.92 -20.04
N ARG A 3 17.55 -0.48 -19.97
CA ARG A 3 16.42 -1.31 -19.49
C ARG A 3 15.99 -2.42 -20.48
N GLN A 4 16.20 -2.20 -21.78
CA GLN A 4 15.82 -3.18 -22.82
C GLN A 4 16.85 -4.31 -22.94
N THR A 5 18.13 -4.05 -22.63
CA THR A 5 19.20 -5.03 -22.81
C THR A 5 19.23 -6.12 -21.74
N LEU A 6 18.75 -5.84 -20.51
CA LEU A 6 18.71 -6.84 -19.43
C LEU A 6 17.54 -7.83 -19.57
N LEU A 7 16.39 -7.35 -20.06
CA LEU A 7 15.25 -8.21 -20.39
C LEU A 7 15.58 -9.17 -21.53
N LEU A 8 16.35 -8.72 -22.53
CA LEU A 8 16.72 -9.55 -23.68
C LEU A 8 17.60 -10.76 -23.32
N LEU A 9 18.39 -10.69 -22.25
CA LEU A 9 19.32 -11.78 -21.86
C LEU A 9 18.67 -12.87 -21.00
N ILE A 10 17.57 -12.56 -20.30
CA ILE A 10 16.85 -13.51 -19.44
C ILE A 10 15.89 -14.41 -20.26
N LEU A 11 15.52 -13.98 -21.47
CA LEU A 11 14.56 -14.65 -22.36
C LEU A 11 15.10 -15.87 -23.13
N ILE A 12 16.35 -16.31 -22.91
CA ILE A 12 17.02 -17.25 -23.86
C ILE A 12 16.80 -18.74 -23.53
N THR A 13 16.20 -19.13 -22.40
CA THR A 13 16.09 -20.58 -22.06
C THR A 13 14.77 -21.04 -21.40
N GLY A 14 13.76 -20.19 -21.28
CA GLY A 14 12.46 -20.55 -20.68
C GLY A 14 11.44 -21.01 -21.72
N SER A 15 10.58 -21.98 -21.36
CA SER A 15 9.36 -22.27 -22.12
C SER A 15 8.37 -21.12 -21.96
N VAL A 16 8.06 -20.42 -23.04
CA VAL A 16 7.07 -19.35 -23.06
C VAL A 16 5.67 -19.96 -23.06
N ASN A 17 4.89 -19.69 -22.02
CA ASN A 17 3.47 -20.05 -21.99
C ASN A 17 2.63 -18.78 -22.06
N ALA A 18 1.63 -18.77 -22.95
CA ALA A 18 0.64 -17.70 -23.02
C ALA A 18 -0.52 -18.03 -22.09
N GLU A 19 -0.77 -17.16 -21.11
CA GLU A 19 -1.84 -17.28 -20.12
C GLU A 19 -2.90 -16.21 -20.30
N TYR A 20 -4.12 -16.47 -19.83
CA TYR A 20 -5.15 -15.43 -19.76
C TYR A 20 -4.92 -14.54 -18.54
N LEU A 21 -5.20 -13.23 -18.66
CA LEU A 21 -5.10 -12.28 -17.53
C LEU A 21 -5.91 -12.73 -16.30
N SER A 22 -7.05 -13.38 -16.52
CA SER A 22 -7.87 -13.96 -15.45
C SER A 22 -7.13 -15.02 -14.62
N ASN A 23 -6.09 -15.65 -15.17
CA ASN A 23 -5.29 -16.68 -14.50
C ASN A 23 -4.11 -16.09 -13.71
N LEU A 24 -3.93 -14.77 -13.69
CA LEU A 24 -2.82 -14.14 -12.95
C LEU A 24 -2.82 -14.47 -11.46
N HIS A 25 -4.00 -14.75 -10.87
CA HIS A 25 -4.14 -15.15 -9.46
C HIS A 25 -3.32 -16.41 -9.10
N GLN A 26 -2.93 -17.23 -10.09
CA GLN A 26 -2.07 -18.40 -9.87
C GLN A 26 -0.63 -18.01 -9.52
N TYR A 27 -0.18 -16.85 -10.00
CA TYR A 27 1.20 -16.39 -9.86
C TYR A 27 1.37 -15.35 -8.75
N GLY A 28 0.38 -14.49 -8.54
CA GLY A 28 0.44 -13.41 -7.57
C GLY A 28 -0.95 -12.96 -7.17
N ASP A 29 -1.00 -12.25 -6.05
CA ASP A 29 -2.23 -12.07 -5.29
C ASP A 29 -2.81 -10.65 -5.47
N GLY A 30 -1.97 -9.69 -5.84
CA GLY A 30 -2.39 -8.34 -6.14
C GLY A 30 -1.41 -7.61 -7.06
N LEU A 31 -1.79 -6.42 -7.50
CA LEU A 31 -0.97 -5.59 -8.37
C LEU A 31 -0.84 -4.19 -7.78
N ASN A 32 0.38 -3.67 -7.76
CA ASN A 32 0.63 -2.29 -7.34
C ASN A 32 0.16 -1.32 -8.44
N ILE A 33 -0.98 -0.66 -8.21
CA ILE A 33 -1.68 0.15 -9.23
C ILE A 33 -1.01 1.49 -9.52
N GLU A 34 -0.10 1.91 -8.65
CA GLU A 34 0.49 3.26 -8.68
C GLU A 34 1.80 3.32 -9.48
N GLY A 35 2.35 2.17 -9.90
CA GLY A 35 3.57 2.09 -10.67
C GLY A 35 4.78 2.59 -9.88
N GLY A 36 5.62 1.68 -9.40
CA GLY A 36 6.80 2.04 -8.61
C GLY A 36 7.98 1.16 -8.94
N VAL A 37 9.19 1.72 -8.89
CA VAL A 37 10.38 0.87 -8.81
C VAL A 37 10.50 0.46 -7.34
N ILE A 38 10.50 -0.84 -7.08
CA ILE A 38 10.61 -1.34 -5.71
C ILE A 38 11.93 -0.85 -5.08
N PRO A 39 11.90 -0.48 -3.79
CA PRO A 39 12.98 0.15 -3.03
C PRO A 39 14.35 -0.55 -3.00
N LYS A 40 14.53 -1.75 -3.58
CA LYS A 40 15.84 -2.45 -3.56
C LYS A 40 16.97 -1.65 -4.21
N ARG A 41 16.65 -0.62 -5.02
CA ARG A 41 17.62 0.34 -5.58
C ARG A 41 17.74 1.66 -4.82
N VAL A 42 16.92 1.87 -3.79
CA VAL A 42 16.70 3.18 -3.16
C VAL A 42 17.02 3.19 -1.67
N LEU A 43 16.77 2.10 -0.94
CA LEU A 43 16.98 2.07 0.50
C LEU A 43 18.44 1.83 0.88
N LYS A 44 18.87 2.47 1.98
CA LYS A 44 20.15 2.19 2.64
C LYS A 44 20.12 0.83 3.35
N PRO A 45 21.27 0.17 3.55
CA PRO A 45 21.33 -1.16 4.17
C PRO A 45 20.71 -1.27 5.58
N ASP A 46 20.71 -0.17 6.35
CA ASP A 46 20.25 -0.09 7.73
C ASP A 46 18.87 0.58 7.88
N GLN A 47 18.27 1.07 6.79
CA GLN A 47 16.93 1.64 6.81
C GLN A 47 15.87 0.57 7.07
N ILE A 48 14.94 0.88 7.96
CA ILE A 48 13.76 0.05 8.20
C ILE A 48 12.71 0.42 7.16
N TRP A 49 12.30 -0.55 6.36
CA TRP A 49 11.21 -0.38 5.41
C TRP A 49 9.96 -1.09 5.86
N VAL A 50 8.87 -0.35 5.82
CA VAL A 50 7.53 -0.78 6.21
C VAL A 50 6.66 -0.55 5.00
N ASN A 51 6.12 -1.61 4.41
CA ASN A 51 5.28 -1.48 3.23
C ASN A 51 3.97 -2.19 3.42
N PHE A 52 2.88 -1.47 3.24
CA PHE A 52 1.56 -2.04 3.23
C PHE A 52 0.64 -1.19 2.36
N GLY A 53 -0.57 -1.69 2.16
CA GLY A 53 -1.58 -0.95 1.46
C GLY A 53 -2.91 -1.66 1.55
N PHE A 54 -3.86 -1.17 0.78
CA PHE A 54 -5.21 -1.68 0.81
C PHE A 54 -5.63 -2.08 -0.59
N VAL A 55 -6.40 -3.15 -0.69
CA VAL A 55 -7.10 -3.48 -1.93
C VAL A 55 -8.06 -2.34 -2.25
N LEU A 56 -7.84 -1.65 -3.37
CA LEU A 56 -8.79 -0.66 -3.87
C LEU A 56 -9.84 -1.40 -4.70
N ASP A 57 -9.48 -1.84 -5.89
CA ASP A 57 -10.38 -2.47 -6.84
C ASP A 57 -10.10 -3.97 -6.99
N ARG A 58 -11.06 -4.67 -7.61
CA ARG A 58 -11.02 -6.13 -7.85
C ARG A 58 -11.37 -6.38 -9.31
N PRO A 59 -10.46 -6.05 -10.24
CA PRO A 59 -10.83 -5.86 -11.65
C PRO A 59 -11.29 -7.15 -12.35
N PHE A 60 -10.95 -8.32 -11.81
CA PHE A 60 -11.41 -9.62 -12.32
C PHE A 60 -12.70 -10.14 -11.67
N HIS A 61 -13.13 -9.56 -10.55
CA HIS A 61 -14.27 -10.05 -9.75
C HIS A 61 -15.49 -9.15 -9.89
N ASN A 62 -15.31 -7.86 -9.64
CA ASN A 62 -16.42 -6.91 -9.62
C ASN A 62 -16.63 -6.24 -10.97
N GLN A 63 -15.74 -6.50 -11.94
CA GLN A 63 -15.67 -5.83 -13.24
C GLN A 63 -15.58 -4.31 -13.16
N THR A 64 -15.48 -3.70 -11.98
CA THR A 64 -15.19 -2.29 -11.81
C THR A 64 -13.68 -2.11 -11.86
N ASP A 65 -13.20 -1.40 -12.88
CA ASP A 65 -11.79 -1.05 -12.98
C ASP A 65 -11.52 0.31 -12.34
N LEU A 66 -10.24 0.57 -12.03
CA LEU A 66 -9.78 1.84 -11.49
C LEU A 66 -10.24 3.08 -12.30
N ASP A 67 -10.45 2.95 -13.62
CA ASP A 67 -10.92 4.04 -14.46
C ASP A 67 -12.40 4.36 -14.22
N GLU A 68 -13.25 3.33 -14.13
CA GLU A 68 -14.65 3.48 -13.77
C GLU A 68 -14.78 4.12 -12.39
N ILE A 69 -14.02 3.62 -11.40
CA ILE A 69 -13.96 4.25 -10.07
C ILE A 69 -13.57 5.72 -10.22
N THR A 70 -12.53 6.03 -10.98
CA THR A 70 -12.04 7.41 -11.08
C THR A 70 -13.02 8.35 -11.81
N MET A 71 -13.70 7.88 -12.86
CA MET A 71 -14.55 8.72 -13.71
C MET A 71 -15.85 9.16 -13.03
N VAL A 72 -16.44 8.32 -12.18
CA VAL A 72 -17.73 8.60 -11.55
C VAL A 72 -17.64 8.85 -10.04
N ASN A 73 -16.44 8.87 -9.46
CA ASN A 73 -16.27 9.02 -8.02
C ASN A 73 -16.53 10.47 -7.58
N PRO A 74 -17.56 10.71 -6.74
CA PRO A 74 -17.86 12.04 -6.22
C PRO A 74 -17.00 12.40 -4.98
N TYR A 75 -16.22 11.46 -4.46
CA TYR A 75 -15.46 11.62 -3.22
C TYR A 75 -13.99 11.98 -3.49
N VAL A 76 -13.35 12.64 -2.54
CA VAL A 76 -11.94 13.03 -2.64
C VAL A 76 -11.03 11.80 -2.68
N LEU A 77 -11.32 10.81 -1.86
CA LEU A 77 -10.66 9.50 -1.83
C LEU A 77 -11.49 8.50 -2.64
N LYS A 78 -10.84 7.81 -3.58
CA LYS A 78 -11.50 6.93 -4.56
C LYS A 78 -12.17 5.73 -3.91
N GLU A 79 -11.56 5.21 -2.87
CA GLU A 79 -12.05 4.11 -2.06
C GLU A 79 -13.42 4.39 -1.42
N SER A 80 -13.80 5.66 -1.23
CA SER A 80 -15.09 5.98 -0.63
C SER A 80 -16.29 5.66 -1.53
N SER A 81 -16.09 5.54 -2.84
CA SER A 81 -17.16 5.11 -3.76
C SER A 81 -17.40 3.60 -3.73
N LEU A 82 -16.49 2.82 -3.14
CA LEU A 82 -16.59 1.37 -3.08
C LEU A 82 -17.43 0.96 -1.87
N PRO A 83 -18.54 0.23 -2.07
CA PRO A 83 -19.48 -0.14 -1.01
C PRO A 83 -18.83 -0.90 0.16
N ASP A 84 -17.91 -1.80 -0.14
CA ASP A 84 -17.33 -2.70 0.86
C ASP A 84 -16.05 -2.15 1.52
N TYR A 85 -15.51 -1.03 1.01
CA TYR A 85 -14.30 -0.46 1.58
C TYR A 85 -14.60 0.17 2.95
N ASN A 86 -14.15 -0.48 4.02
CA ASN A 86 -14.35 -0.06 5.40
C ASN A 86 -13.29 0.97 5.84
N GLU A 87 -13.53 2.27 5.61
CA GLU A 87 -12.59 3.33 5.98
C GLU A 87 -12.17 3.28 7.46
N PRO A 88 -13.08 3.15 8.45
CA PRO A 88 -12.70 2.99 9.85
C PRO A 88 -11.66 1.89 10.09
N GLN A 89 -11.85 0.70 9.50
CA GLN A 89 -10.89 -0.41 9.65
C GLN A 89 -9.53 -0.06 9.04
N THR A 90 -9.50 0.56 7.85
CA THR A 90 -8.24 0.97 7.21
C THR A 90 -7.50 2.06 8.00
N VAL A 91 -8.24 2.96 8.65
CA VAL A 91 -7.70 3.96 9.57
C VAL A 91 -7.10 3.31 10.80
N LEU A 92 -7.75 2.30 11.38
CA LEU A 92 -7.21 1.54 12.51
C LEU A 92 -5.88 0.88 12.16
N VAL A 93 -5.79 0.23 10.98
CA VAL A 93 -4.52 -0.35 10.50
C VAL A 93 -3.42 0.70 10.43
N GLN A 94 -3.68 1.84 9.79
CA GLN A 94 -2.69 2.91 9.66
C GLN A 94 -2.27 3.47 11.03
N ALA A 95 -3.24 3.70 11.92
CA ALA A 95 -2.97 4.22 13.26
C ALA A 95 -2.11 3.25 14.09
N GLN A 96 -2.40 1.94 14.05
CA GLN A 96 -1.61 0.94 14.80
C GLN A 96 -0.19 0.80 14.25
N VAL A 97 -0.03 0.79 12.92
CA VAL A 97 1.29 0.76 12.29
C VAL A 97 2.09 2.00 12.69
N LEU A 98 1.51 3.20 12.55
CA LEU A 98 2.19 4.45 12.95
C LEU A 98 2.56 4.45 14.43
N ARG A 99 1.63 4.08 15.32
CA ARG A 99 1.87 4.02 16.76
C ARG A 99 3.08 3.14 17.09
N TYR A 100 3.15 1.93 16.54
CA TYR A 100 4.26 1.02 16.78
C TYR A 100 5.61 1.64 16.42
N TYR A 101 5.73 2.21 15.23
CA TYR A 101 7.00 2.78 14.78
C TYR A 101 7.39 4.08 15.51
N LEU A 102 6.43 4.74 16.16
CA LEU A 102 6.67 5.93 16.98
C LEU A 102 7.08 5.59 18.42
N THR A 103 6.74 4.41 18.94
CA THR A 103 6.94 4.07 20.36
C THR A 103 7.98 2.97 20.60
N GLN A 104 8.30 2.14 19.61
CA GLN A 104 9.12 0.95 19.82
C GLN A 104 10.63 1.22 19.92
N PHE A 105 11.11 2.40 19.51
CA PHE A 105 12.54 2.68 19.42
C PHE A 105 13.02 3.59 20.55
N GLU A 106 14.07 3.16 21.26
CA GLU A 106 14.69 3.93 22.34
C GLU A 106 15.43 5.19 21.84
N LYS A 107 15.89 5.16 20.59
CA LYS A 107 16.63 6.28 19.99
C LYS A 107 15.72 7.05 19.04
N PRO A 108 15.83 8.40 19.01
CA PRO A 108 15.14 9.23 18.04
C PRO A 108 15.32 8.73 16.61
N LYS A 109 14.24 8.74 15.83
CA LYS A 109 14.22 8.34 14.42
C LYS A 109 13.71 9.47 13.53
N ASN A 110 14.27 9.55 12.33
CA ASN A 110 13.68 10.26 11.21
C ASN A 110 12.76 9.29 10.47
N ILE A 111 11.45 9.49 10.61
CA ILE A 111 10.41 8.66 10.03
C ILE A 111 9.80 9.39 8.84
N ARG A 112 9.84 8.76 7.67
CA ARG A 112 9.13 9.22 6.48
C ARG A 112 7.88 8.36 6.27
N VAL A 113 6.71 8.98 6.32
CA VAL A 113 5.47 8.37 5.85
C VAL A 113 5.24 8.82 4.42
N HIS A 114 5.21 7.86 3.50
CA HIS A 114 5.06 8.10 2.08
C HIS A 114 3.82 7.41 1.54
N VAL A 115 2.90 8.19 1.01
CA VAL A 115 1.72 7.68 0.33
C VAL A 115 2.02 7.61 -1.17
N HIS A 116 2.00 6.40 -1.72
CA HIS A 116 2.14 6.17 -3.17
C HIS A 116 0.82 6.52 -3.83
N ARG A 117 0.54 7.83 -3.95
CA ARG A 117 -0.63 8.42 -4.61
C ARG A 117 -0.27 9.73 -5.27
N ASN A 118 -0.57 9.87 -6.55
CA ASN A 118 -0.43 11.14 -7.26
C ASN A 118 -1.59 12.08 -6.93
N SER A 119 -2.71 12.00 -7.66
CA SER A 119 -3.79 13.00 -7.60
C SER A 119 -4.54 13.04 -6.25
N SER A 120 -4.71 11.90 -5.59
CA SER A 120 -5.37 11.81 -4.27
C SER A 120 -4.38 11.77 -3.10
N GLY A 121 -3.08 11.95 -3.36
CA GLY A 121 -2.04 11.97 -2.35
C GLY A 121 -2.23 13.04 -1.27
N PRO A 122 -2.53 14.32 -1.61
CA PRO A 122 -2.74 15.36 -0.60
C PRO A 122 -3.86 15.03 0.39
N ALA A 123 -4.97 14.50 -0.11
CA ALA A 123 -6.11 14.12 0.74
C ALA A 123 -5.81 12.92 1.64
N HIS A 124 -4.98 11.99 1.18
CA HIS A 124 -4.50 10.91 2.04
C HIS A 124 -3.52 11.46 3.09
N LEU A 125 -2.67 12.44 2.75
CA LEU A 125 -1.85 13.11 3.77
C LEU A 125 -2.70 13.82 4.82
N ASP A 126 -3.81 14.46 4.43
CA ASP A 126 -4.77 15.03 5.38
C ASP A 126 -5.36 13.96 6.31
N LEU A 127 -5.65 12.77 5.77
CA LEU A 127 -6.08 11.63 6.59
C LEU A 127 -4.99 11.20 7.58
N ILE A 128 -3.72 11.09 7.16
CA ILE A 128 -2.61 10.74 8.04
C ILE A 128 -2.40 11.79 9.14
N GLU A 129 -2.43 13.08 8.80
CA GLU A 129 -2.33 14.17 9.79
C GLU A 129 -3.47 14.04 10.82
N ARG A 130 -4.69 13.80 10.36
CA ARG A 130 -5.83 13.60 11.24
C ARG A 130 -5.67 12.37 12.13
N ILE A 131 -5.11 11.26 11.62
CA ILE A 131 -4.78 10.07 12.42
C ILE A 131 -3.77 10.42 13.51
N ILE A 132 -2.70 11.14 13.18
CA ILE A 132 -1.68 11.56 14.14
C ILE A 132 -2.32 12.43 15.24
N GLU A 133 -3.09 13.43 14.85
CA GLU A 133 -3.67 14.41 15.78
C GLU A 133 -4.81 13.84 16.63
N THR A 134 -5.57 12.86 16.10
CA THR A 134 -6.79 12.36 16.74
C THR A 134 -6.61 11.01 17.42
N CYS A 135 -5.85 10.09 16.81
CA CYS A 135 -5.69 8.73 17.31
C CYS A 135 -4.40 8.54 18.10
N LEU A 136 -3.40 9.39 17.85
CA LEU A 136 -2.08 9.35 18.49
C LEU A 136 -1.83 10.59 19.35
N TRP A 137 -2.91 11.24 19.82
CA TRP A 137 -2.88 12.44 20.65
C TRP A 137 -2.07 12.24 21.95
N ASP A 138 -2.08 11.01 22.48
CA ASP A 138 -1.38 10.58 23.68
C ASP A 138 0.15 10.58 23.51
N LEU A 139 0.64 10.63 22.27
CA LEU A 139 2.07 10.77 21.95
C LEU A 139 2.52 12.24 21.84
N GLU A 140 1.62 13.18 22.18
CA GLU A 140 1.84 14.63 22.18
C GLU A 140 2.43 15.16 20.85
N PRO A 141 1.77 14.89 19.70
CA PRO A 141 2.29 15.32 18.41
C PRO A 141 2.36 16.84 18.30
N MET A 142 3.54 17.36 17.99
CA MET A 142 3.80 18.78 17.78
C MET A 142 4.08 19.05 16.31
N ARG A 143 3.21 19.80 15.64
CA ARG A 143 3.47 20.24 14.27
C ARG A 143 4.63 21.24 14.26
N ILE A 144 5.67 20.95 13.48
CA ILE A 144 6.88 21.77 13.36
C ILE A 144 7.10 22.32 11.95
N GLY A 145 6.20 22.00 11.01
CA GLY A 145 6.24 22.47 9.64
C GLY A 145 5.03 22.03 8.83
N GLU A 146 5.10 22.24 7.52
CA GLU A 146 4.14 21.66 6.59
C GLU A 146 4.39 20.15 6.49
N ARG A 147 3.37 19.33 6.81
CA ARG A 147 3.47 17.86 6.81
C ARG A 147 4.64 17.32 7.64
N ALA A 148 4.99 18.01 8.72
CA ALA A 148 6.11 17.64 9.59
C ALA A 148 5.74 17.77 11.07
N TYR A 149 6.03 16.72 11.83
CA TYR A 149 5.70 16.58 13.23
C TYR A 149 6.93 16.16 14.05
N LYS A 150 7.02 16.66 15.26
CA LYS A 150 7.82 16.09 16.33
C LYS A 150 6.89 15.29 17.24
N ILE A 151 7.16 14.01 17.42
CA ILE A 151 6.36 13.12 18.29
C ILE A 151 7.32 12.39 19.21
N ALA A 152 7.23 12.66 20.52
CA ALA A 152 8.33 12.44 21.46
C ALA A 152 9.64 13.03 20.89
N ASP A 153 10.67 12.21 20.68
CA ASP A 153 11.92 12.65 20.05
C ASP A 153 12.01 12.33 18.55
N ASN A 154 11.00 11.70 17.97
CA ASN A 154 11.00 11.33 16.55
C ASN A 154 10.62 12.52 15.67
N LEU A 155 11.29 12.63 14.53
CA LEU A 155 10.93 13.53 13.45
C LEU A 155 10.10 12.76 12.43
N VAL A 156 8.84 13.17 12.23
CA VAL A 156 7.94 12.56 11.26
C VAL A 156 7.71 13.52 10.11
N THR A 157 7.90 13.05 8.89
CA THR A 157 7.64 13.82 7.66
C THR A 157 6.69 13.04 6.77
N LEU A 158 5.71 13.73 6.17
CA LEU A 158 4.73 13.13 5.29
C LEU A 158 4.98 13.58 3.85
N SER A 159 4.81 12.66 2.90
CA SER A 159 5.02 12.92 1.47
C SER A 159 4.16 12.02 0.61
N HIS A 160 3.94 12.41 -0.65
CA HIS A 160 3.17 11.59 -1.58
C HIS A 160 3.72 11.71 -3.02
N GLY A 161 3.30 10.79 -3.88
CA GLY A 161 3.56 10.82 -5.32
C GLY A 161 4.47 9.68 -5.81
N ALA A 162 5.09 9.88 -6.97
CA ALA A 162 6.07 8.93 -7.51
C ALA A 162 7.43 9.09 -6.80
N MET A 163 8.02 7.96 -6.39
CA MET A 163 9.30 7.97 -5.68
C MET A 163 10.50 8.22 -6.59
N THR A 164 11.46 9.00 -6.09
CA THR A 164 12.84 9.04 -6.52
C THR A 164 13.77 8.50 -5.42
N HIS A 165 15.01 8.19 -5.77
CA HIS A 165 15.96 7.64 -4.79
C HIS A 165 16.39 8.65 -3.72
N PHE A 166 16.27 9.95 -4.02
CA PHE A 166 16.62 11.03 -3.11
C PHE A 166 15.58 11.26 -2.01
N ASP A 167 14.36 10.74 -2.19
CA ASP A 167 13.22 11.10 -1.34
C ASP A 167 13.32 10.57 0.09
N PHE A 168 14.24 9.62 0.34
CA PHE A 168 14.39 8.94 1.63
C PHE A 168 15.82 8.96 2.19
N GLU A 169 16.72 9.77 1.63
CA GLU A 169 18.12 9.77 2.06
C GLU A 169 18.31 10.19 3.53
N ASP A 170 17.38 10.94 4.10
CA ASP A 170 17.41 11.43 5.48
C ASP A 170 16.66 10.55 6.48
N ALA A 171 15.92 9.55 6.02
CA ALA A 171 15.06 8.72 6.85
C ALA A 171 15.81 7.54 7.47
N ASP A 172 15.50 7.21 8.73
CA ASP A 172 15.84 5.93 9.35
C ASP A 172 14.78 4.86 9.06
N ILE A 173 13.51 5.31 8.97
CA ILE A 173 12.34 4.47 8.76
C ILE A 173 11.52 5.05 7.61
N VAL A 174 11.16 4.21 6.64
CA VAL A 174 10.27 4.57 5.53
C VAL A 174 9.00 3.72 5.62
N ILE A 175 7.87 4.38 5.89
CA ILE A 175 6.54 3.79 5.90
C ILE A 175 5.86 4.11 4.57
N SER A 176 5.78 3.11 3.70
CA SER A 176 5.12 3.15 2.41
C SER A 176 3.68 2.66 2.53
N ILE A 177 2.73 3.53 2.16
CA ILE A 177 1.30 3.23 2.11
C ILE A 177 0.86 3.27 0.65
N SER A 178 0.41 2.12 0.14
CA SER A 178 0.03 1.95 -1.26
C SER A 178 -1.43 1.54 -1.41
N LEU A 179 -1.88 1.49 -2.65
CA LEU A 179 -3.10 0.80 -3.04
C LEU A 179 -2.75 -0.36 -3.97
N TYR A 180 -3.58 -1.40 -3.93
CA TYR A 180 -3.43 -2.58 -4.76
C TYR A 180 -4.73 -2.88 -5.50
N ALA A 181 -4.61 -3.35 -6.74
CA ALA A 181 -5.67 -4.10 -7.38
C ALA A 181 -5.65 -5.52 -6.84
N GLY A 182 -6.75 -5.96 -6.24
CA GLY A 182 -6.94 -7.31 -5.72
C GLY A 182 -7.16 -8.29 -6.87
N ILE A 183 -6.25 -9.24 -7.02
CA ILE A 183 -6.34 -10.30 -8.04
C ILE A 183 -6.82 -11.60 -7.37
N HIS A 184 -6.40 -11.84 -6.13
CA HIS A 184 -6.88 -12.93 -5.30
C HIS A 184 -8.41 -12.87 -5.14
N THR A 185 -9.07 -14.03 -5.27
CA THR A 185 -10.54 -14.16 -5.29
C THR A 185 -11.19 -13.78 -3.97
N ASP A 186 -10.49 -14.06 -2.89
CA ASP A 186 -11.08 -13.99 -1.54
C ASP A 186 -10.83 -12.64 -0.86
N TRP A 187 -10.15 -11.71 -1.54
CA TRP A 187 -9.87 -10.40 -0.97
C TRP A 187 -10.99 -9.42 -1.29
N GLU A 188 -11.27 -8.55 -0.33
CA GLU A 188 -12.29 -7.52 -0.44
C GLU A 188 -11.62 -6.14 -0.54
N SER A 189 -12.37 -5.15 -1.01
CA SER A 189 -11.87 -3.76 -0.99
C SER A 189 -11.64 -3.34 0.46
N GLY A 190 -10.47 -2.75 0.74
CA GLY A 190 -10.05 -2.38 2.10
C GLY A 190 -9.25 -3.47 2.82
N THR A 191 -9.11 -4.69 2.26
CA THR A 191 -8.24 -5.72 2.84
C THR A 191 -6.80 -5.21 2.96
N PRO A 192 -6.18 -5.25 4.15
CA PRO A 192 -4.78 -4.87 4.37
C PRO A 192 -3.82 -5.86 3.72
N ILE A 193 -2.93 -5.37 2.87
CA ILE A 193 -1.95 -6.17 2.15
C ILE A 193 -0.54 -5.82 2.62
N VAL A 194 0.25 -6.83 2.94
CA VAL A 194 1.66 -6.70 3.35
C VAL A 194 2.54 -7.49 2.38
N PRO A 195 3.19 -6.82 1.41
CA PRO A 195 3.97 -7.51 0.40
C PRO A 195 5.20 -8.21 0.97
N GLU A 196 5.39 -9.46 0.56
CA GLU A 196 6.58 -10.27 0.85
C GLU A 196 7.47 -10.45 -0.38
N GLU A 197 6.84 -10.60 -1.54
CA GLU A 197 7.49 -10.87 -2.80
C GLU A 197 6.92 -10.00 -3.90
N PHE A 198 7.75 -9.73 -4.90
CA PHE A 198 7.38 -8.91 -6.03
C PHE A 198 7.76 -9.58 -7.33
N ILE A 199 6.81 -9.57 -8.27
CA ILE A 199 6.94 -10.21 -9.58
C ILE A 199 6.88 -9.12 -10.65
N PRO A 200 7.96 -8.91 -11.42
CA PRO A 200 7.96 -7.91 -12.49
C PRO A 200 6.89 -8.21 -13.54
N LEU A 201 6.07 -7.19 -13.83
CA LEU A 201 5.02 -7.24 -14.84
C LEU A 201 5.18 -6.04 -15.79
N ASP A 202 5.47 -6.31 -17.06
CA ASP A 202 5.50 -5.29 -18.10
C ASP A 202 4.14 -5.25 -18.81
N LEU A 203 3.37 -4.20 -18.53
CA LEU A 203 2.05 -4.02 -19.14
C LEU A 203 2.10 -3.57 -20.60
N HIS A 204 3.23 -3.09 -21.08
CA HIS A 204 3.38 -2.70 -22.48
C HIS A 204 3.64 -3.91 -23.36
N SER A 205 4.56 -4.78 -22.95
CA SER A 205 4.86 -6.03 -23.66
C SER A 205 3.97 -7.20 -23.26
N MET A 206 3.09 -7.02 -22.26
CA MET A 206 2.25 -8.07 -21.70
C MET A 206 3.08 -9.28 -21.27
N LEU A 207 4.11 -9.00 -20.48
CA LEU A 207 5.11 -9.97 -20.07
C LEU A 207 5.19 -10.06 -18.55
N LEU A 208 4.97 -11.26 -18.01
CA LEU A 208 5.23 -11.61 -16.62
C LEU A 208 6.58 -12.32 -16.52
N VAL A 209 7.52 -11.76 -15.76
CA VAL A 209 8.89 -12.30 -15.63
C VAL A 209 9.05 -12.97 -14.27
N THR A 210 8.56 -14.20 -14.15
CA THR A 210 8.58 -14.97 -12.88
C THR A 210 10.00 -15.29 -12.45
N SER A 211 10.92 -15.49 -13.39
CA SER A 211 12.33 -15.74 -13.13
C SER A 211 13.07 -14.54 -12.49
N ALA A 212 12.48 -13.34 -12.58
CA ALA A 212 12.99 -12.12 -11.95
C ALA A 212 12.25 -11.74 -10.66
N THR A 213 11.47 -12.66 -10.08
CA THR A 213 10.81 -12.49 -8.77
C THR A 213 11.85 -12.17 -7.69
N PHE A 214 11.49 -11.29 -6.76
CA PHE A 214 12.37 -10.93 -5.68
C PHE A 214 11.61 -10.53 -4.42
N SER A 215 12.20 -10.87 -3.28
CA SER A 215 11.73 -10.41 -1.96
C SER A 215 12.47 -9.13 -1.56
N SER A 216 11.81 -8.32 -0.73
CA SER A 216 12.42 -7.19 -0.04
C SER A 216 12.08 -7.29 1.44
N LYS A 217 13.00 -6.86 2.32
CA LYS A 217 12.83 -6.97 3.77
C LYS A 217 11.78 -5.96 4.24
N ASN A 218 10.51 -6.37 4.23
CA ASN A 218 9.42 -5.63 4.82
C ASN A 218 9.36 -5.93 6.32
N HIS A 219 9.79 -4.97 7.14
CA HIS A 219 9.87 -5.14 8.58
C HIS A 219 8.51 -5.41 9.21
N LEU A 220 7.42 -4.91 8.60
CA LEU A 220 6.05 -5.09 9.09
C LEU A 220 5.72 -6.56 9.36
N LEU A 221 6.10 -7.47 8.45
CA LEU A 221 5.84 -8.91 8.55
C LEU A 221 6.39 -9.55 9.84
N GLN A 222 7.45 -8.97 10.41
CA GLN A 222 8.13 -9.50 11.61
C GLN A 222 7.47 -9.01 12.90
N VAL A 223 6.71 -7.91 12.83
CA VAL A 223 6.23 -7.17 14.02
C VAL A 223 4.71 -7.04 14.07
N LEU A 224 3.98 -7.64 13.12
CA LEU A 224 2.50 -7.68 13.13
C LEU A 224 1.91 -8.11 14.48
N PRO A 225 2.40 -9.17 15.16
CA PRO A 225 1.86 -9.55 16.47
C PRO A 225 1.99 -8.46 17.53
N ASP A 226 3.02 -7.63 17.47
CA ASP A 226 3.23 -6.55 18.43
C ASP A 226 2.39 -5.33 18.09
N ILE A 227 2.22 -5.01 16.81
CA ILE A 227 1.28 -3.98 16.33
C ILE A 227 -0.14 -4.29 16.78
N VAL A 228 -0.59 -5.53 16.58
CA VAL A 228 -1.92 -5.97 16.98
C VAL A 228 -2.11 -5.91 18.50
N LYS A 229 -1.06 -6.12 19.29
CA LYS A 229 -1.13 -5.99 20.77
C LYS A 229 -1.23 -4.55 21.27
N LEU A 230 -0.81 -3.55 20.48
CA LEU A 230 -0.86 -2.12 20.87
C LEU A 230 -2.26 -1.50 20.78
N GLN A 231 -3.22 -2.22 20.20
CA GLN A 231 -4.58 -1.72 20.09
C GLN A 231 -5.26 -1.59 21.45
N SER A 232 -6.14 -0.60 21.56
CA SER A 232 -7.00 -0.38 22.71
C SER A 232 -8.44 -0.17 22.26
N LEU A 233 -9.40 -0.42 23.15
CA LEU A 233 -10.80 -0.09 22.86
C LEU A 233 -10.98 1.42 22.63
N GLU A 234 -10.22 2.24 23.36
CA GLU A 234 -10.28 3.70 23.24
C GLU A 234 -9.91 4.22 21.84
N ILE A 235 -8.87 3.67 21.20
CA ILE A 235 -8.50 4.08 19.84
C ILE A 235 -9.54 3.59 18.82
N ILE A 236 -10.11 2.40 19.01
CA ILE A 236 -11.19 1.87 18.15
C ILE A 236 -12.44 2.74 18.26
N ASP A 237 -12.85 3.10 19.49
CA ASP A 237 -14.01 3.96 19.74
C ASP A 237 -13.79 5.36 19.16
N THR A 238 -12.58 5.91 19.30
CA THR A 238 -12.21 7.18 18.69
C THR A 238 -12.29 7.12 17.17
N ILE A 239 -11.78 6.04 16.56
CA ILE A 239 -11.87 5.86 15.10
C ILE A 239 -13.32 5.77 14.64
N ASN A 240 -14.15 4.98 15.33
CA ASN A 240 -15.55 4.78 15.00
C ASN A 240 -16.41 6.04 15.16
N ARG A 241 -15.96 6.99 15.99
CA ARG A 241 -16.59 8.30 16.19
C ARG A 241 -16.12 9.33 15.17
N GLU A 242 -14.82 9.37 14.87
CA GLU A 242 -14.21 10.48 14.13
C GLU A 242 -14.02 10.17 12.63
N PHE A 243 -13.84 8.91 12.24
CA PHE A 243 -13.42 8.52 10.88
C PHE A 243 -14.52 7.75 10.13
N SER A 244 -15.72 8.32 10.03
CA SER A 244 -16.79 7.76 9.21
C SER A 244 -16.54 7.98 7.70
N SER A 245 -17.11 7.10 6.88
CA SER A 245 -17.11 7.29 5.43
C SER A 245 -17.97 8.50 5.04
N PRO A 246 -17.56 9.32 4.05
CA PRO A 246 -18.43 10.33 3.45
C PRO A 246 -19.56 9.70 2.61
N ASN A 247 -19.48 8.40 2.30
CA ASN A 247 -20.53 7.67 1.62
C ASN A 247 -21.55 7.13 2.64
N LEU A 248 -22.74 7.72 2.67
CA LEU A 248 -23.79 7.40 3.65
C LEU A 248 -24.25 5.93 3.60
N THR A 249 -24.03 5.23 2.47
CA THR A 249 -24.34 3.80 2.38
C THR A 249 -23.46 2.94 3.30
N LYS A 250 -22.34 3.49 3.77
CA LYS A 250 -21.31 2.81 4.58
C LYS A 250 -21.32 3.21 6.05
N GLU A 251 -22.34 3.94 6.52
CA GLU A 251 -22.45 4.35 7.93
C GLU A 251 -22.41 3.18 8.93
N HIS A 252 -22.85 2.01 8.48
CA HIS A 252 -22.86 0.77 9.25
C HIS A 252 -21.48 0.12 9.39
N LEU A 253 -20.50 0.47 8.54
CA LEU A 253 -19.14 -0.05 8.63
C LEU A 253 -18.42 0.59 9.82
N LYS A 254 -17.74 -0.25 10.61
CA LYS A 254 -17.02 0.14 11.82
C LYS A 254 -15.70 -0.59 11.89
N ALA A 255 -14.75 0.04 12.57
CA ALA A 255 -13.50 -0.57 12.98
C ALA A 255 -13.79 -1.58 14.11
N SER A 256 -13.10 -2.70 14.04
CA SER A 256 -13.09 -3.76 15.04
C SER A 256 -11.64 -4.14 15.37
N PRO A 257 -11.38 -4.78 16.51
CA PRO A 257 -10.04 -5.19 16.87
C PRO A 257 -9.35 -5.96 15.74
N LEU A 258 -8.11 -5.61 15.46
CA LEU A 258 -7.29 -6.28 14.46
C LEU A 258 -6.81 -7.62 14.98
N GLU A 259 -6.68 -8.57 14.08
CA GLU A 259 -5.96 -9.82 14.24
C GLU A 259 -4.77 -9.86 13.28
N VAL A 260 -3.78 -10.74 13.56
CA VAL A 260 -2.64 -10.89 12.64
C VAL A 260 -3.09 -11.39 11.28
N ASP A 261 -4.14 -12.21 11.24
CA ASP A 261 -4.69 -12.80 10.03
C ASP A 261 -5.48 -11.80 9.17
N ASP A 262 -5.77 -10.60 9.69
CA ASP A 262 -6.32 -9.49 8.89
C ASP A 262 -5.30 -8.94 7.88
N PHE A 263 -4.01 -9.22 8.07
CA PHE A 263 -2.93 -8.73 7.22
C PHE A 263 -2.52 -9.80 6.21
N MET A 264 -2.96 -9.64 4.97
CA MET A 264 -2.67 -10.60 3.92
C MET A 264 -1.22 -10.46 3.45
N LYS A 265 -0.42 -11.48 3.73
CA LYS A 265 0.91 -11.65 3.11
C LYS A 265 0.72 -11.96 1.64
N SER A 266 1.45 -11.27 0.78
CA SER A 266 1.13 -11.25 -0.64
C SER A 266 2.34 -11.22 -1.56
N ARG A 267 2.21 -11.91 -2.69
CA ARG A 267 3.05 -11.77 -3.88
C ARG A 267 2.43 -10.70 -4.78
N ILE A 268 3.14 -9.60 -4.99
CA ILE A 268 2.62 -8.44 -5.72
C ILE A 268 3.22 -8.35 -7.11
N PHE A 269 2.38 -8.19 -8.12
CA PHE A 269 2.83 -7.78 -9.44
C PHE A 269 3.31 -6.33 -9.40
N GLN A 270 4.58 -6.13 -9.72
CA GLN A 270 5.14 -4.80 -9.89
C GLN A 270 4.99 -4.38 -11.34
N ALA A 271 3.86 -3.74 -11.63
CA ALA A 271 3.59 -3.17 -12.93
C ALA A 271 4.46 -1.93 -13.20
N ASN A 272 4.86 -1.75 -14.46
CA ASN A 272 5.55 -0.55 -14.96
C ASN A 272 4.59 0.58 -15.38
N GLY A 273 3.29 0.45 -15.08
CA GLY A 273 2.24 1.41 -15.39
C GLY A 273 0.93 1.07 -14.70
N MET A 274 -0.10 1.87 -14.96
CA MET A 274 -1.45 1.62 -14.43
C MET A 274 -2.08 0.41 -15.12
N PHE A 275 -2.76 -0.43 -14.34
CA PHE A 275 -3.34 -1.69 -14.79
C PHE A 275 -4.84 -1.56 -15.05
N TYR A 276 -5.25 -1.82 -16.30
CA TYR A 276 -6.64 -1.71 -16.74
C TYR A 276 -7.04 -2.93 -17.57
N PRO A 277 -7.48 -4.04 -16.95
CA PRO A 277 -7.71 -5.31 -17.65
C PRO A 277 -8.62 -5.20 -18.88
N LYS A 278 -9.65 -4.35 -18.85
CA LYS A 278 -10.56 -4.14 -19.99
C LYS A 278 -9.88 -3.51 -21.21
N LYS A 279 -8.77 -2.80 -21.01
CA LYS A 279 -8.01 -2.09 -22.05
C LYS A 279 -6.74 -2.84 -22.48
N LEU A 280 -6.40 -3.94 -21.80
CA LEU A 280 -5.21 -4.73 -22.06
C LEU A 280 -5.52 -5.95 -22.95
N SER A 281 -4.47 -6.52 -23.55
CA SER A 281 -4.58 -7.85 -24.17
C SER A 281 -5.10 -8.84 -23.15
N GLN A 282 -6.02 -9.71 -23.55
CA GLN A 282 -6.51 -10.78 -22.66
C GLN A 282 -5.44 -11.82 -22.34
N ARG A 283 -4.33 -11.84 -23.10
CA ARG A 283 -3.24 -12.78 -22.92
C ARG A 283 -1.96 -12.09 -22.47
N ILE A 284 -1.23 -12.79 -21.62
CA ILE A 284 0.07 -12.42 -21.09
C ILE A 284 1.05 -13.57 -21.35
N GLU A 285 2.28 -13.25 -21.75
CA GLU A 285 3.36 -14.22 -21.81
C GLU A 285 4.00 -14.39 -20.44
N VAL A 286 4.18 -15.64 -20.01
CA VAL A 286 4.83 -16.00 -18.76
C VAL A 286 6.20 -16.59 -19.05
N HIS A 287 7.24 -15.99 -18.45
CA HIS A 287 8.65 -16.35 -18.60
C HIS A 287 9.35 -16.55 -17.25
#